data_AF-A0A453IMV8-F1
#
_entry.id   AF-A0A453IMV8-F1
#
_cell.length_a   1.000
_cell.length_b   1.000
_cell.length_c   1.000
_cell.angle_alpha   90.00
_cell.angle_beta   90.00
_cell.angle_gamma   90.00
#
_symmetry.space_group_name_H-M   'P 1'
#
loop_
_entity.id
_entity.type
_entity.pdbx_description
1 polymer ?
#
loop_
_entity_poly.entity_id
_entity_poly.type
_entity_poly.pdbx_seq_one_letter_code
_entity_poly.pdbx_strand_id
1 'polypeptide(L)'
;QALDRVEGEVHALDDSWKKIEEALSSCSASTGDIISTTERLQQELEVITQRQEIVSCFLRDYQLSNEEIHALREEDIDEKFFKALLHVQEIHSNCKVLLRTHHQRAGLELMDMMSVYQEGAYERLCR
;
A
#
# COMPACT_ATOMS: atom_id res chain seq x y z
N GLN A 1 -25.50 11.55 67.55
CA GLN A 1 -24.52 10.45 67.52
C GLN A 1 -24.79 9.40 66.44
N ALA A 2 -25.95 8.72 66.41
CA ALA A 2 -26.25 7.78 65.32
C ALA A 2 -26.60 8.49 63.99
N LEU A 3 -27.35 9.60 64.06
CA LEU A 3 -27.68 10.43 62.89
C LEU A 3 -26.43 11.05 62.24
N ASP A 4 -25.53 11.64 63.03
CA ASP A 4 -24.30 12.26 62.51
C ASP A 4 -23.39 11.25 61.77
N ARG A 5 -23.41 9.99 62.19
CA ARG A 5 -22.68 8.90 61.52
C ARG A 5 -23.29 8.56 60.17
N VAL A 6 -24.61 8.42 60.12
CA VAL A 6 -25.33 8.13 58.87
C VAL A 6 -25.19 9.29 57.88
N GLU A 7 -25.25 10.53 58.36
CA GLU A 7 -25.03 11.73 57.55
C GLU A 7 -23.60 11.78 56.98
N GLY A 8 -22.58 11.43 57.78
CA GLY A 8 -21.21 11.30 57.31
C GLY A 8 -21.01 10.18 56.28
N GLU A 9 -21.68 9.04 56.44
CA GLU A 9 -21.64 7.93 55.47
C GLU A 9 -22.34 8.29 54.15
N VAL A 10 -23.47 9.02 54.20
CA VAL A 10 -24.17 9.52 53.01
C VAL A 10 -23.31 10.53 52.26
N HIS A 11 -22.63 11.44 52.97
CA HIS A 11 -21.68 12.37 52.35
C HIS A 11 -20.50 11.66 51.69
N ALA A 12 -19.92 10.66 52.36
CA ALA A 12 -18.84 9.87 51.80
C ALA A 12 -19.28 9.10 50.54
N LEU A 13 -20.52 8.61 50.52
CA LEU A 13 -21.11 7.95 49.35
C LEU A 13 -21.30 8.94 48.19
N ASP A 14 -21.83 10.14 48.44
CA ASP A 14 -22.02 11.19 47.43
C ASP A 14 -20.68 11.62 46.80
N ASP A 15 -19.64 11.79 47.63
CA ASP A 15 -18.29 12.10 47.15
C ASP A 15 -17.68 10.96 46.33
N SER A 16 -17.94 9.70 46.72
CA SER A 16 -17.50 8.53 45.94
C SER A 16 -18.23 8.43 44.61
N TRP A 17 -19.52 8.77 44.56
CA TRP A 17 -20.33 8.77 43.35
C TRP A 17 -19.83 9.81 42.34
N LYS A 18 -19.56 11.04 42.80
CA LYS A 18 -18.99 12.11 41.97
C LYS A 18 -17.67 11.71 41.33
N LYS A 19 -16.76 11.08 42.09
CA LYS A 19 -15.48 10.59 41.55
C LYS A 19 -15.65 9.53 40.48
N ILE A 20 -16.63 8.63 40.66
CA ILE A 20 -16.94 7.59 39.67
C ILE A 20 -17.53 8.23 38.40
N GLU A 21 -18.41 9.22 38.55
CA GLU A 21 -19.00 9.94 37.42
C GLU A 21 -17.96 10.74 36.63
N GLU A 22 -17.04 11.42 37.32
CA GLU A 22 -15.90 12.12 36.70
C GLU A 22 -14.97 11.14 35.98
N ALA A 23 -14.62 10.02 36.60
CA ALA A 23 -13.79 9.00 35.97
C ALA A 23 -14.47 8.37 34.75
N LEU A 24 -15.78 8.11 34.84
CA LEU A 24 -16.55 7.52 33.74
C LEU A 24 -16.70 8.49 32.57
N SER A 25 -17.01 9.77 32.84
CA SER A 25 -17.13 10.79 31.81
C SER A 25 -15.78 11.06 31.12
N SER A 26 -14.69 11.13 31.88
CA SER A 26 -13.34 11.24 31.34
C SER A 26 -12.96 10.03 30.48
N CYS A 27 -13.26 8.82 30.95
CA CYS A 27 -13.02 7.59 30.19
C CYS A 27 -13.84 7.54 28.91
N SER A 28 -15.12 7.95 28.95
CA SER A 28 -15.99 8.03 27.79
C SER A 28 -15.47 9.03 26.75
N ALA A 29 -15.00 10.20 27.18
CA ALA A 29 -14.43 11.20 26.29
C ALA A 29 -13.16 10.68 25.62
N SER A 30 -12.22 10.13 26.41
CA SER A 30 -10.98 9.55 25.88
C SER A 30 -11.25 8.38 24.92
N THR A 31 -12.23 7.53 25.23
CA THR A 31 -12.63 6.44 24.34
C THR A 31 -13.19 6.98 23.03
N GLY A 32 -14.01 8.03 23.08
CA GLY A 32 -14.53 8.71 21.89
C GLY A 32 -13.41 9.26 20.99
N ASP A 33 -12.40 9.89 21.58
CA ASP A 33 -11.23 10.41 20.84
C ASP A 33 -10.43 9.28 20.18
N ILE A 34 -10.23 8.17 20.88
CA ILE A 34 -9.53 6.99 20.34
C ILE A 34 -10.32 6.38 19.17
N ILE A 35 -11.64 6.25 19.29
CA ILE A 35 -12.51 5.74 18.22
C ILE A 35 -12.40 6.65 17.00
N SER A 36 -12.61 7.95 17.17
CA SER A 36 -12.51 8.95 16.09
C SER A 36 -11.14 8.92 15.40
N THR A 37 -10.07 8.84 16.19
CA THR A 37 -8.71 8.75 15.66
C THR A 37 -8.49 7.46 14.88
N THR A 38 -9.01 6.35 15.38
CA THR A 38 -8.90 5.02 14.75
C THR A 38 -9.68 4.96 13.44
N GLU A 39 -10.90 5.49 13.40
CA GLU A 39 -11.72 5.58 12.18
C GLU A 39 -11.01 6.42 11.11
N ARG A 40 -10.45 7.57 11.48
CA ARG A 40 -9.66 8.40 10.56
C ARG A 40 -8.45 7.63 10.01
N LEU A 41 -7.69 6.95 10.86
CA LEU A 41 -6.53 6.17 10.44
C LEU A 41 -6.92 5.00 9.52
N GLN A 42 -8.06 4.36 9.75
CA GLN A 42 -8.57 3.30 8.87
C GLN A 42 -8.89 3.84 7.48
N GLN A 43 -9.54 5.01 7.39
CA GLN A 43 -9.82 5.66 6.10
C GLN A 43 -8.53 6.06 5.37
N GLU A 44 -7.55 6.62 6.09
CA GLU A 44 -6.24 6.97 5.52
C GLU A 44 -5.51 5.72 5.01
N LEU A 45 -5.54 4.63 5.77
CA LEU A 45 -4.95 3.35 5.37
C LEU A 45 -5.60 2.81 4.10
N GLU A 46 -6.92 2.83 4.00
CA GLU A 46 -7.65 2.35 2.82
C GLU A 46 -7.22 3.12 1.56
N VAL A 47 -7.15 4.44 1.63
CA VAL A 47 -6.72 5.29 0.51
C VAL A 47 -5.28 5.00 0.12
N ILE A 48 -4.39 4.80 1.10
CA ILE A 48 -2.99 4.47 0.84
C ILE A 48 -2.87 3.09 0.17
N THR A 49 -3.61 2.10 0.66
CA THR A 49 -3.61 0.74 0.09
C THR A 49 -4.10 0.74 -1.35
N GLN A 50 -5.19 1.46 -1.66
CA GLN A 50 -5.69 1.58 -3.03
C GLN A 50 -4.64 2.23 -3.96
N ARG A 51 -3.97 3.29 -3.49
CA ARG A 51 -2.89 3.93 -4.26
C ARG A 51 -1.70 3.00 -4.47
N GLN A 52 -1.33 2.23 -3.45
CA GLN A 52 -0.25 1.24 -3.55
C GLN A 52 -0.59 0.17 -4.59
N GLU A 53 -1.83 -0.31 -4.64
CA GLU A 53 -2.27 -1.31 -5.61
C GLU A 53 -2.18 -0.77 -7.04
N ILE A 54 -2.61 0.47 -7.28
CA ILE A 54 -2.48 1.14 -8.58
C ILE A 54 -1.01 1.22 -9.02
N VAL A 55 -0.12 1.66 -8.12
CA VAL A 55 1.31 1.74 -8.39
C VAL A 55 1.89 0.34 -8.65
N SER A 56 1.50 -0.65 -7.86
CA SER A 56 1.98 -2.03 -8.04
C SER A 56 1.57 -2.62 -9.38
N CYS A 57 0.32 -2.39 -9.81
CA CYS A 57 -0.14 -2.80 -11.13
C CYS A 57 0.64 -2.08 -12.22
N PHE A 58 0.86 -0.77 -12.09
CA PHE A 58 1.63 -0.01 -13.07
C PHE A 58 3.08 -0.51 -13.20
N LEU A 59 3.76 -0.75 -12.06
CA LEU A 59 5.13 -1.27 -12.06
C LEU A 59 5.19 -2.66 -12.70
N ARG A 60 4.26 -3.55 -12.37
CA ARG A 60 4.17 -4.87 -13.01
C ARG A 60 3.96 -4.72 -14.51
N ASP A 61 3.05 -3.88 -14.95
CA ASP A 61 2.64 -3.86 -16.36
C ASP A 61 3.63 -3.09 -17.27
N TYR A 62 4.52 -2.27 -16.70
CA TYR A 62 5.41 -1.35 -17.43
C TYR A 62 6.87 -1.29 -16.98
N GLN A 63 7.29 -2.05 -15.97
CA GLN A 63 8.68 -2.01 -15.49
C GLN A 63 9.24 -3.42 -15.30
N LEU A 64 10.42 -3.65 -15.89
CA LEU A 64 11.22 -4.82 -15.57
C LEU A 64 11.87 -4.66 -14.20
N SER A 65 11.81 -5.72 -13.39
CA SER A 65 12.57 -5.82 -12.16
C SER A 65 14.06 -5.92 -12.44
N ASN A 66 14.89 -5.57 -11.45
CA ASN A 66 16.34 -5.72 -11.57
C ASN A 66 16.77 -7.17 -11.80
N GLU A 67 16.01 -8.12 -11.25
CA GLU A 67 16.24 -9.56 -11.41
C GLU A 67 16.01 -10.00 -12.87
N GLU A 68 14.95 -9.49 -13.51
CA GLU A 68 14.66 -9.76 -14.92
C GLU A 68 15.70 -9.13 -15.84
N ILE A 69 16.10 -7.88 -15.57
CA ILE A 69 17.18 -7.21 -16.30
C ILE A 69 18.48 -8.01 -16.17
N HIS A 70 18.76 -8.57 -14.99
CA HIS A 70 19.94 -9.40 -14.77
C HIS A 70 19.85 -10.70 -15.57
N ALA A 71 18.72 -11.43 -15.49
CA ALA A 71 18.51 -12.66 -16.24
C ALA A 71 18.64 -12.46 -17.77
N LEU A 72 18.18 -11.32 -18.29
CA LEU A 72 18.34 -10.98 -19.72
C LEU A 72 19.79 -10.67 -20.13
N ARG A 73 20.70 -10.42 -19.17
CA ARG A 73 22.10 -10.05 -19.40
C ARG A 73 23.11 -11.12 -18.99
N GLU A 74 22.74 -12.06 -18.11
CA GLU A 74 23.57 -13.22 -17.74
C GLU A 74 23.95 -14.05 -18.97
N GLU A 75 24.98 -14.88 -18.92
CA GLU A 75 25.36 -15.72 -20.08
C GLU A 75 24.44 -16.93 -20.24
N ASP A 76 24.06 -17.53 -19.10
CA ASP A 76 23.22 -18.73 -19.07
C ASP A 76 21.80 -18.44 -19.56
N ILE A 77 21.28 -19.34 -20.39
CA ILE A 77 19.88 -19.29 -20.86
C ILE A 77 19.11 -20.32 -20.04
N ASP A 78 18.44 -19.84 -18.99
CA ASP A 78 17.65 -20.64 -18.07
C ASP A 78 16.16 -20.26 -18.09
N GLU A 79 15.36 -20.85 -17.19
CA GLU A 79 13.94 -20.54 -17.08
C GLU A 79 13.67 -19.06 -16.75
N LYS A 80 14.57 -18.40 -15.99
CA LYS A 80 14.42 -17.00 -15.61
C LYS A 80 14.62 -16.09 -16.81
N PHE A 81 15.55 -16.41 -17.71
CA PHE A 81 15.71 -15.71 -18.97
C PHE A 81 14.40 -15.71 -19.79
N PHE A 82 13.77 -16.89 -19.96
CA PHE A 82 12.53 -16.98 -20.72
C PHE A 82 11.37 -16.25 -20.05
N LYS A 83 11.26 -16.33 -18.71
CA LYS A 83 10.25 -15.56 -17.96
C LYS A 83 10.44 -14.07 -18.14
N ALA A 84 11.67 -13.57 -18.01
CA ALA A 84 11.99 -12.17 -18.22
C ALA A 84 11.68 -11.74 -19.67
N LEU A 85 12.04 -12.55 -20.67
CA LEU A 85 11.76 -12.26 -22.09
C LEU A 85 10.25 -12.20 -22.38
N LEU A 86 9.47 -13.13 -21.82
CA LEU A 86 8.00 -13.09 -21.92
C LEU A 86 7.44 -11.81 -21.29
N HIS A 87 7.96 -11.39 -20.14
CA HIS A 87 7.54 -10.16 -19.50
C HIS A 87 7.91 -8.91 -20.33
N VAL A 88 9.09 -8.87 -20.95
CA VAL A 88 9.46 -7.80 -21.90
C VAL A 88 8.46 -7.73 -23.06
N GLN A 89 8.03 -8.88 -23.61
CA GLN A 89 7.02 -8.93 -24.67
C GLN A 89 5.66 -8.42 -24.22
N GLU A 90 5.26 -8.76 -23.00
CA GLU A 90 4.02 -8.29 -22.39
C GLU A 90 4.03 -6.77 -22.21
N ILE A 91 5.09 -6.23 -21.59
CA ILE A 91 5.25 -4.77 -21.42
C ILE A 91 5.23 -4.06 -22.77
N HIS A 92 5.98 -4.57 -23.75
CA HIS A 92 6.01 -3.99 -25.11
C HIS A 92 4.62 -4.00 -25.77
N SER A 93 3.80 -5.04 -25.51
CA SER A 93 2.41 -5.07 -25.97
C SER A 93 1.54 -4.05 -25.23
N ASN A 94 1.70 -3.93 -23.91
CA ASN A 94 0.98 -2.98 -23.06
C ASN A 94 1.24 -1.53 -23.47
N CYS A 95 2.44 -1.19 -23.95
CA CYS A 95 2.75 0.14 -24.49
C CYS A 95 1.76 0.60 -25.55
N LYS A 96 1.17 -0.31 -26.35
CA LYS A 96 0.16 0.03 -27.36
C LYS A 96 -1.06 0.72 -26.76
N VAL A 97 -1.38 0.43 -25.50
CA VAL A 97 -2.44 1.11 -24.76
C VAL A 97 -2.01 2.55 -24.46
N LEU A 98 -0.80 2.76 -23.91
CA LEU A 98 -0.26 4.10 -23.63
C LEU A 98 -0.19 4.99 -24.87
N LEU A 99 0.14 4.42 -26.03
CA LEU A 99 0.17 5.14 -27.31
C LEU A 99 -1.18 5.73 -27.74
N ARG A 100 -2.29 5.20 -27.22
CA ARG A 100 -3.66 5.67 -27.49
C ARG A 100 -4.17 6.67 -26.45
N THR A 101 -3.34 7.00 -25.46
CA THR A 101 -3.67 7.92 -24.36
C THR A 101 -2.86 9.20 -24.45
N HIS A 102 -3.05 10.11 -23.50
CA HIS A 102 -2.24 11.32 -23.36
C HIS A 102 -0.76 11.06 -23.02
N HIS A 103 -0.38 9.81 -22.69
CA HIS A 103 0.99 9.43 -22.34
C HIS A 103 1.78 8.80 -23.50
N GLN A 104 1.45 9.16 -24.74
CA GLN A 104 2.06 8.59 -25.95
C GLN A 104 3.59 8.66 -25.95
N ARG A 105 4.20 9.78 -25.55
CA ARG A 105 5.67 9.93 -25.52
C ARG A 105 6.32 8.93 -24.57
N ALA A 106 5.79 8.79 -23.36
CA ALA A 106 6.28 7.80 -22.40
C ALA A 106 6.06 6.37 -22.92
N GLY A 107 4.93 6.11 -23.59
CA GLY A 107 4.67 4.85 -24.26
C GLY A 107 5.71 4.51 -25.34
N LEU A 108 6.12 5.49 -26.15
CA LEU A 108 7.17 5.31 -27.16
C LEU A 108 8.54 5.04 -26.52
N GLU A 109 8.95 5.86 -25.54
CA GLU A 109 10.23 5.69 -24.85
C GLU A 109 10.34 4.31 -24.18
N LEU A 110 9.25 3.83 -23.56
CA LEU A 110 9.20 2.50 -22.96
C LEU A 110 9.25 1.39 -24.02
N MET A 111 8.52 1.57 -25.13
CA MET A 111 8.48 0.61 -26.23
C MET A 111 9.86 0.46 -26.90
N ASP A 112 10.58 1.56 -27.11
CA ASP A 112 11.95 1.55 -27.63
C ASP A 112 12.90 0.82 -26.66
N MET A 113 12.78 1.10 -25.36
CA MET A 113 13.59 0.44 -24.33
C MET A 113 13.32 -1.08 -24.27
N MET A 114 12.07 -1.52 -24.35
CA MET A 114 11.73 -2.95 -24.41
C MET A 114 12.21 -3.61 -25.71
N SER A 115 12.18 -2.89 -26.84
CA SER A 115 12.70 -3.40 -28.11
C SER A 115 14.20 -3.72 -28.02
N VAL A 116 14.99 -2.87 -27.37
CA VAL A 116 16.42 -3.13 -27.13
C VAL A 116 16.63 -4.42 -26.32
N TYR A 117 15.83 -4.65 -25.28
CA TYR A 117 15.91 -5.88 -24.50
C TYR A 117 15.50 -7.12 -25.32
N GLN A 118 14.47 -7.01 -26.16
CA GLN A 118 14.06 -8.10 -27.05
C GLN A 118 15.13 -8.44 -28.07
N GLU A 119 15.70 -7.44 -28.75
CA GLU A 119 16.75 -7.63 -29.75
C GLU A 119 17.97 -8.34 -29.14
N GLY A 120 18.46 -7.84 -27.99
CA GLY A 120 19.58 -8.48 -27.30
C GLY A 120 19.28 -9.91 -26.85
N ALA A 121 18.06 -10.18 -26.40
CA ALA A 121 17.64 -11.53 -26.02
C ALA A 121 17.54 -12.47 -27.24
N TYR A 122 17.02 -12.00 -28.38
CA TYR A 122 16.92 -12.80 -29.60
C TYR A 122 18.29 -13.08 -30.23
N GLU A 123 19.21 -12.11 -30.22
CA GLU A 123 20.58 -12.34 -30.65
C GLU A 123 21.24 -13.47 -29.85
N ARG A 124 21.00 -13.50 -28.53
CA ARG A 124 21.50 -14.58 -27.66
C ARG A 124 20.86 -15.93 -27.96
N LEU A 125 19.56 -15.98 -28.27
CA LEU A 125 18.87 -17.23 -28.61
C LEU A 125 19.31 -17.81 -29.96
N CYS A 126 19.72 -16.95 -30.90
CA CYS A 126 20.16 -17.35 -32.24
C CYS A 126 21.65 -17.71 -32.32
N ARG A 127 22.43 -17.44 -31.27
CA ARG A 127 23.88 -17.68 -31.21
C ARG A 127 24.19 -19.05 -30.60
#